data_AF-A0A542KLV7-F1
#
_entry.id   AF-A0A542KLV7-F1
#
_cell.length_a   1.000
_cell.length_b   1.000
_cell.length_c   1.000
_cell.angle_alpha   90.00
_cell.angle_beta   90.00
_cell.angle_gamma   90.00
#
_symmetry.space_group_name_H-M   'P 1'
#
loop_
_entity.id
_entity.type
_entity.pdbx_description
1 polymer ?
#
loop_
_entity_poly.entity_id
_entity_poly.type
_entity_poly.pdbx_seq_one_letter_code
_entity_poly.pdbx_strand_id
1 'polypeptide(L)'
;MSENEKERRIRPGTVALGALSGALAGFAALAFAEAVAGLVRPQAGPVVAVGGAAIDRTPTPVKDWAIRHFGTDDKLVLQLGILAVLTLFALLLGIAAPRFRRTAALGVLLFGVVGAAAATSRPDSRGVADALPSVVGAVVGAVVLYVLAGRLAPRPPATTEREAAPGDRDRRGFVITATAAALASAGAGALGRSLGGAAGRDAVASRRAVMLPAPASPAAAVPRGAGLRIPGISPFTTPNGSFYRVDTALVVPKVDATAWRLRIHGKGVARPRKLTYDDLVRRELIERDITLTCVSNEVGGPYVGTPAGSAYAWPICWPSAGCARPPGAARPTSSWPARSTA
;
A
#
# COMPACT_ATOMS: atom_id res chain seq x y z
N MET A 1 55.09 10.16 -7.14
CA MET A 1 53.68 9.91 -7.51
C MET A 1 53.66 9.60 -9.00
N SER A 2 53.48 8.33 -9.38
CA SER A 2 53.59 7.90 -10.79
C SER A 2 52.27 8.08 -11.54
N GLU A 3 52.36 8.19 -12.87
CA GLU A 3 51.24 8.41 -13.80
C GLU A 3 50.11 7.36 -13.70
N ASN A 4 50.39 6.19 -13.11
CA ASN A 4 49.40 5.14 -12.82
C ASN A 4 48.31 5.56 -11.82
N GLU A 5 48.54 6.56 -10.97
CA GLU A 5 47.54 7.03 -9.99
C GLU A 5 46.42 7.83 -10.69
N LYS A 6 46.73 8.49 -11.81
CA LYS A 6 45.80 9.35 -12.58
C LYS A 6 44.79 8.54 -13.41
N GLU A 7 45.12 7.29 -13.75
CA GLU A 7 44.26 6.40 -14.55
C GLU A 7 43.10 5.77 -13.76
N ARG A 8 43.03 5.98 -12.44
CA ARG A 8 41.90 5.56 -11.60
C ARG A 8 40.72 6.55 -11.66
N ARG A 9 40.68 7.47 -12.63
CA ARG A 9 39.49 8.28 -12.94
C ARG A 9 38.42 7.35 -13.51
N ILE A 10 37.32 7.20 -12.76
CA ILE A 10 36.14 6.46 -13.18
C ILE A 10 35.73 7.00 -14.56
N ARG A 11 35.82 6.16 -15.60
CA ARG A 11 35.41 6.57 -16.96
C ARG A 11 33.92 6.95 -16.91
N PRO A 12 33.52 8.13 -17.42
CA PRO A 12 32.14 8.62 -17.31
C PRO A 12 31.11 7.63 -17.89
N GLY A 13 31.48 6.87 -18.92
CA GLY A 13 30.64 5.80 -19.48
C GLY A 13 30.36 4.64 -18.51
N THR A 14 31.30 4.29 -17.63
CA THR A 14 31.10 3.22 -16.63
C THR A 14 30.15 3.68 -15.51
N VAL A 15 30.18 4.97 -15.16
CA VAL A 15 29.23 5.57 -14.19
C VAL A 15 27.82 5.52 -14.75
N ALA A 16 27.63 5.96 -15.99
CA ALA A 16 26.31 5.97 -16.64
C ALA A 16 25.72 4.55 -16.78
N LEU A 17 26.53 3.57 -17.20
CA LEU A 17 26.09 2.17 -17.31
C LEU A 17 25.85 1.53 -15.94
N GLY A 18 26.63 1.90 -14.92
CA GLY A 18 26.40 1.50 -13.54
C GLY A 18 25.06 2.03 -13.02
N ALA A 19 24.81 3.33 -13.19
CA ALA A 19 23.55 3.98 -12.83
C ALA A 19 22.36 3.32 -13.54
N LEU A 20 22.47 3.05 -14.85
CA LEU A 20 21.45 2.32 -15.61
C LEU A 20 21.21 0.91 -15.06
N SER A 21 22.27 0.19 -14.69
CA SER A 21 22.17 -1.13 -14.07
C SER A 21 21.40 -1.08 -12.75
N GLY A 22 21.67 -0.04 -11.95
CA GLY A 22 20.94 0.28 -10.73
C GLY A 22 19.47 0.53 -10.98
N ALA A 23 19.14 1.44 -11.91
CA ALA A 23 17.76 1.75 -12.28
C ALA A 23 16.99 0.52 -12.78
N LEU A 24 17.59 -0.29 -13.66
CA LEU A 24 16.99 -1.53 -14.14
C LEU A 24 16.77 -2.55 -13.03
N ALA A 25 17.72 -2.70 -12.11
CA ALA A 25 17.58 -3.57 -10.95
C ALA A 25 16.48 -3.11 -10.00
N GLY A 26 16.39 -1.80 -9.73
CA GLY A 26 15.32 -1.21 -8.92
C GLY A 26 13.95 -1.40 -9.57
N PHE A 27 13.84 -1.17 -10.88
CA PHE A 27 12.62 -1.42 -11.64
C PHE A 27 12.22 -2.89 -11.61
N ALA A 28 13.18 -3.81 -11.81
CA ALA A 28 12.94 -5.25 -11.72
C ALA A 28 12.46 -5.66 -10.32
N ALA A 29 13.11 -5.15 -9.27
CA ALA A 29 12.72 -5.41 -7.90
C ALA A 29 11.26 -5.02 -7.63
N LEU A 30 10.88 -3.80 -8.00
CA LEU A 30 9.51 -3.31 -7.82
C LEU A 30 8.51 -4.08 -8.69
N ALA A 31 8.82 -4.33 -9.96
CA ALA A 31 7.90 -5.02 -10.87
C ALA A 31 7.57 -6.45 -10.39
N PHE A 32 8.57 -7.20 -9.95
CA PHE A 32 8.35 -8.54 -9.41
C PHE A 32 7.72 -8.51 -8.02
N ALA A 33 8.08 -7.56 -7.17
CA ALA A 33 7.43 -7.40 -5.87
C ALA A 33 5.93 -7.10 -6.02
N GLU A 34 5.55 -6.17 -6.90
CA GLU A 34 4.15 -5.82 -7.15
C GLU A 34 3.37 -6.96 -7.81
N ALA A 35 4.00 -7.74 -8.68
CA ALA A 35 3.40 -8.95 -9.23
C ALA A 35 3.06 -9.98 -8.14
N VAL A 36 3.99 -10.21 -7.21
CA VAL A 36 3.77 -11.10 -6.06
C VAL A 36 2.75 -10.50 -5.08
N ALA A 37 2.77 -9.18 -4.85
CA ALA A 37 1.78 -8.50 -4.02
C ALA A 37 0.37 -8.67 -4.59
N GLY A 38 0.20 -8.64 -5.91
CA GLY A 38 -1.07 -8.93 -6.57
C GLY A 38 -1.62 -10.33 -6.27
N LEU A 39 -0.75 -11.31 -6.01
CA LEU A 39 -1.12 -12.69 -5.67
C LEU A 39 -1.37 -12.89 -4.17
N VAL A 40 -0.60 -12.22 -3.32
CA VAL A 40 -0.70 -12.35 -1.85
C VAL A 40 -1.77 -11.40 -1.31
N ARG A 41 -1.50 -10.10 -1.42
CA ARG A 41 -2.40 -8.98 -1.08
C ARG A 41 -1.76 -7.66 -1.54
N PRO A 42 -2.53 -6.73 -2.14
CA PRO A 42 -1.98 -5.44 -2.57
C PRO A 42 -1.33 -4.63 -1.44
N GLN A 43 -1.76 -4.81 -0.19
CA GLN A 43 -1.22 -4.06 0.96
C GLN A 43 0.17 -4.55 1.42
N ALA A 44 0.63 -5.71 0.94
CA ALA A 44 1.96 -6.24 1.24
C ALA A 44 3.03 -5.77 0.25
N GLY A 45 2.64 -5.00 -0.78
CA GLY A 45 3.59 -4.38 -1.71
C GLY A 45 4.60 -3.51 -0.94
N PRO A 46 5.91 -3.57 -1.29
CA PRO A 46 6.96 -2.96 -0.48
C PRO A 46 6.79 -1.44 -0.30
N VAL A 47 6.35 -0.73 -1.34
CA VAL A 47 6.11 0.74 -1.26
C VAL A 47 4.96 1.04 -0.30
N VAL A 48 3.87 0.27 -0.37
CA VAL A 48 2.68 0.44 0.48
C VAL A 48 3.00 0.06 1.93
N ALA A 49 3.69 -1.06 2.14
CA ALA A 49 4.05 -1.55 3.46
C ALA A 49 5.03 -0.61 4.18
N VAL A 50 6.09 -0.17 3.49
CA VAL A 50 7.08 0.77 4.05
C VAL A 50 6.46 2.14 4.28
N GLY A 51 5.66 2.64 3.34
CA GLY A 51 4.96 3.90 3.51
C GLY A 51 3.98 3.87 4.69
N GLY A 52 3.22 2.78 4.84
CA GLY A 52 2.32 2.60 5.98
C GLY A 52 3.08 2.57 7.29
N ALA A 53 4.16 1.79 7.35
CA ALA A 53 5.04 1.72 8.52
C ALA A 53 5.69 3.06 8.88
N ALA A 54 6.00 3.90 7.88
CA ALA A 54 6.49 5.25 8.07
C ALA A 54 5.39 6.18 8.62
N ILE A 55 4.17 6.12 8.07
CA ILE A 55 3.02 6.87 8.60
C ILE A 55 2.78 6.47 10.06
N ASP A 56 2.76 5.18 10.38
CA ASP A 56 2.46 4.68 11.71
C ASP A 56 3.46 5.19 12.77
N ARG A 57 4.72 5.44 12.37
CA ARG A 57 5.80 5.93 13.24
C ARG A 57 6.01 7.45 13.21
N THR A 58 5.35 8.16 12.30
CA THR A 58 5.54 9.61 12.15
C THR A 58 4.84 10.37 13.29
N PRO A 59 5.53 11.28 14.00
CA PRO A 59 4.92 12.11 15.03
C PRO A 59 3.78 12.97 14.49
N THR A 60 2.76 13.21 15.32
CA THR A 60 1.56 14.00 14.96
C THR A 60 1.88 15.37 14.34
N PRO A 61 2.82 16.18 14.87
CA PRO A 61 3.11 17.49 14.30
C PRO A 61 3.55 17.45 12.83
N VAL A 62 4.28 16.40 12.43
CA VAL A 62 4.77 16.23 11.06
C VAL A 62 3.62 15.82 10.14
N LYS A 63 2.71 14.95 10.62
CA LYS A 63 1.49 14.60 9.87
C LYS A 63 0.61 15.81 9.65
N ASP A 64 0.37 16.60 10.70
CA ASP A 64 -0.49 17.78 10.61
C ASP A 64 0.11 18.84 9.69
N TRP A 65 1.44 19.02 9.74
CA TRP A 65 2.14 19.89 8.79
C TRP A 65 1.96 19.44 7.35
N ALA A 66 2.10 18.14 7.08
CA ALA A 66 1.95 17.57 5.76
C ALA A 66 0.51 17.70 5.25
N ILE A 67 -0.50 17.41 6.09
CA ILE A 67 -1.92 17.56 5.74
C ILE A 67 -2.26 19.02 5.45
N ARG A 68 -1.74 19.97 6.23
CA ARG A 68 -1.99 21.41 5.98
C ARG A 68 -1.39 21.90 4.67
N HIS A 69 -0.21 21.39 4.26
CA HIS A 69 0.47 21.85 3.04
C HIS A 69 0.01 21.12 1.79
N PHE A 70 -0.22 19.81 1.88
CA PHE A 70 -0.50 18.94 0.74
C PHE A 70 -1.96 18.50 0.65
N GLY A 71 -2.80 18.81 1.65
CA GLY A 71 -4.21 18.47 1.66
C GLY A 71 -4.44 16.97 1.53
N THR A 72 -5.33 16.58 0.62
CA THR A 72 -5.65 15.18 0.30
C THR A 72 -4.56 14.44 -0.48
N ASP A 73 -3.56 15.15 -1.00
CA ASP A 73 -2.47 14.58 -1.79
C ASP A 73 -1.27 14.14 -0.94
N ASP A 74 -1.36 14.26 0.39
CA ASP A 74 -0.35 13.85 1.37
C ASP A 74 0.21 12.44 1.09
N LYS A 75 -0.67 11.50 0.76
CA LYS A 75 -0.31 10.11 0.45
C LYS A 75 0.42 9.97 -0.88
N LEU A 76 0.03 10.74 -1.90
CA LEU A 76 0.70 10.73 -3.21
C LEU A 76 2.11 11.31 -3.08
N VAL A 77 2.26 12.41 -2.35
CA VAL A 77 3.56 13.01 -2.05
C VAL A 77 4.46 12.03 -1.32
N LEU A 78 3.92 11.31 -0.33
CA LEU A 78 4.67 10.27 0.39
C LEU A 78 5.09 9.12 -0.55
N GLN A 79 4.20 8.62 -1.41
CA GLN A 79 4.52 7.57 -2.38
C GLN A 79 5.60 8.00 -3.37
N LEU A 80 5.50 9.21 -3.92
CA LEU A 80 6.50 9.78 -4.81
C LEU A 80 7.85 9.97 -4.08
N GLY A 81 7.83 10.41 -2.83
CA GLY A 81 9.02 10.53 -1.99
C GLY A 81 9.72 9.19 -1.78
N ILE A 82 8.96 8.12 -1.48
CA ILE A 82 9.52 6.76 -1.36
C ILE A 82 10.14 6.31 -2.68
N LEU A 83 9.44 6.49 -3.81
CA LEU A 83 9.96 6.11 -5.13
C LEU A 83 11.22 6.91 -5.50
N ALA A 84 11.28 8.19 -5.15
CA ALA A 84 12.46 9.03 -5.37
C ALA A 84 13.66 8.52 -4.56
N VAL A 85 13.45 8.21 -3.27
CA VAL A 85 14.50 7.64 -2.40
C VAL A 85 14.98 6.29 -2.91
N LEU A 86 14.07 5.38 -3.26
CA LEU A 86 14.41 4.07 -3.83
C LEU A 86 15.19 4.22 -5.14
N THR A 87 14.79 5.15 -6.00
CA THR A 87 15.49 5.44 -7.26
C THR A 87 16.89 5.95 -6.99
N LEU A 88 17.06 6.90 -6.07
CA LEU A 88 18.37 7.42 -5.70
C LEU A 88 19.29 6.30 -5.18
N PHE A 89 18.80 5.46 -4.26
CA PHE A 89 19.58 4.32 -3.77
C PHE A 89 19.91 3.32 -4.88
N ALA A 90 18.96 3.03 -5.77
CA ALA A 90 19.19 2.15 -6.90
C ALA A 90 20.32 2.69 -7.80
N LEU A 91 20.30 3.98 -8.12
CA LEU A 91 21.35 4.65 -8.90
C LEU A 91 22.70 4.59 -8.17
N LEU A 92 22.75 4.91 -6.88
CA LEU A 92 23.98 4.89 -6.07
C LEU A 92 24.59 3.49 -5.97
N LEU A 93 23.78 2.48 -5.68
CA LEU A 93 24.21 1.08 -5.66
C LEU A 93 24.67 0.62 -7.05
N GLY A 94 23.96 1.07 -8.10
CA GLY A 94 24.33 0.86 -9.50
C GLY A 94 25.71 1.42 -9.86
N ILE A 95 25.99 2.66 -9.46
CA ILE A 95 27.28 3.33 -9.68
C ILE A 95 28.40 2.61 -8.90
N ALA A 96 28.13 2.10 -7.70
CA ALA A 96 29.10 1.38 -6.88
C ALA A 96 29.35 -0.07 -7.35
N ALA A 97 28.37 -0.70 -8.01
CA ALA A 97 28.37 -2.13 -8.32
C ALA A 97 29.53 -2.62 -9.22
N PRO A 98 30.02 -1.87 -10.23
CA PRO A 98 31.17 -2.30 -11.03
C PRO A 98 32.44 -2.52 -10.21
N ARG A 99 32.58 -1.82 -9.08
CA ARG A 99 33.75 -1.93 -8.19
C ARG A 99 33.48 -2.81 -6.97
N PHE A 100 32.28 -2.78 -6.43
CA PHE A 100 31.90 -3.50 -5.21
C PHE A 100 30.63 -4.34 -5.41
N ARG A 101 30.65 -5.21 -6.42
CA ARG A 101 29.50 -6.00 -6.89
C ARG A 101 28.74 -6.73 -5.78
N ARG A 102 29.46 -7.37 -4.84
CA ARG A 102 28.85 -8.12 -3.73
C ARG A 102 28.20 -7.18 -2.70
N THR A 103 28.85 -6.07 -2.34
CA THR A 103 28.29 -5.14 -1.35
C THR A 103 27.08 -4.39 -1.92
N ALA A 104 27.09 -4.06 -3.21
CA ALA A 104 25.94 -3.46 -3.87
C ALA A 104 24.71 -4.39 -3.87
N ALA A 105 24.91 -5.68 -4.17
CA ALA A 105 23.85 -6.69 -4.10
C ALA A 105 23.34 -6.92 -2.66
N LEU A 106 24.25 -6.96 -1.67
CA LEU A 106 23.87 -7.02 -0.25
C LEU A 106 23.06 -5.80 0.19
N GLY A 107 23.38 -4.60 -0.34
CA GLY A 107 22.60 -3.40 -0.13
C GLY A 107 21.15 -3.55 -0.60
N VAL A 108 20.93 -4.12 -1.79
CA VAL A 108 19.57 -4.40 -2.30
C VAL A 108 18.84 -5.40 -1.41
N LEU A 109 19.52 -6.47 -0.97
CA LEU A 109 18.93 -7.46 -0.07
C LEU A 109 18.53 -6.86 1.29
N LEU A 110 19.33 -5.93 1.82
CA LEU A 110 19.00 -5.22 3.05
C LEU A 110 17.70 -4.41 2.92
N PHE A 111 17.48 -3.73 1.80
CA PHE A 111 16.19 -3.07 1.53
C PHE A 111 15.03 -4.06 1.48
N GLY A 112 15.26 -5.26 0.94
CA GLY A 112 14.29 -6.36 1.00
C GLY A 112 13.90 -6.76 2.41
N VAL A 113 14.89 -6.87 3.31
CA VAL A 113 14.66 -7.17 4.74
C VAL A 113 13.85 -6.05 5.39
N VAL A 114 14.17 -4.78 5.12
CA VAL A 114 13.40 -3.64 5.63
C VAL A 114 11.95 -3.69 5.14
N GLY A 115 11.73 -3.97 3.85
CA GLY A 115 10.38 -4.12 3.29
C GLY A 115 9.60 -5.28 3.91
N ALA A 116 10.25 -6.43 4.10
CA ALA A 116 9.65 -7.61 4.73
C ALA A 116 9.28 -7.36 6.20
N ALA A 117 10.17 -6.70 6.96
CA ALA A 117 9.92 -6.31 8.34
C ALA A 117 8.80 -5.28 8.43
N ALA A 118 8.78 -4.30 7.52
CA ALA A 118 7.70 -3.31 7.43
C ALA A 118 6.36 -4.02 7.20
N ALA A 119 6.26 -4.92 6.22
CA ALA A 119 5.03 -5.64 5.90
C ALA A 119 4.51 -6.52 7.04
N THR A 120 5.41 -7.27 7.69
CA THR A 120 5.04 -8.22 8.75
C THR A 120 4.73 -7.55 10.09
N SER A 121 5.30 -6.38 10.36
CA SER A 121 5.07 -5.62 11.61
C SER A 121 3.76 -4.82 11.61
N ARG A 122 3.04 -4.75 10.48
CA ARG A 122 1.80 -3.97 10.42
C ARG A 122 0.66 -4.63 11.22
N PRO A 123 -0.22 -3.86 11.87
CA PRO A 123 -1.38 -4.41 12.59
C PRO A 123 -2.33 -5.22 11.71
N ASP A 124 -2.39 -4.93 10.41
CA ASP A 124 -3.22 -5.64 9.44
C ASP A 124 -2.51 -6.83 8.79
N SER A 125 -1.31 -7.19 9.24
CA SER A 125 -0.54 -8.36 8.78
C SER A 125 -1.33 -9.65 8.97
N ARG A 126 -1.35 -10.49 7.93
CA ARG A 126 -2.03 -11.81 7.95
C ARG A 126 -1.07 -12.96 8.26
N GLY A 127 0.23 -12.67 8.34
CA GLY A 127 1.27 -13.65 8.63
C GLY A 127 2.54 -13.41 7.82
N VAL A 128 3.47 -14.36 7.89
CA VAL A 128 4.80 -14.27 7.26
C VAL A 128 4.75 -14.19 5.73
N ALA A 129 3.66 -14.61 5.10
CA ALA A 129 3.46 -14.49 3.65
C ALA A 129 3.49 -13.02 3.17
N ASP A 130 3.20 -12.06 4.05
CA ASP A 130 3.27 -10.64 3.73
C ASP A 130 4.72 -10.16 3.46
N ALA A 131 5.73 -10.95 3.83
CA ALA A 131 7.13 -10.69 3.48
C ALA A 131 7.47 -11.05 2.02
N LEU A 132 6.70 -11.94 1.38
CA LEU A 132 7.04 -12.51 0.06
C LEU A 132 7.27 -11.45 -1.03
N PRO A 133 6.43 -10.40 -1.19
CA PRO A 133 6.66 -9.37 -2.19
C PRO A 133 8.05 -8.71 -2.06
N SER A 134 8.42 -8.35 -0.83
CA SER A 134 9.69 -7.67 -0.54
C SER A 134 10.90 -8.58 -0.74
N VAL A 135 10.78 -9.85 -0.33
CA VAL A 135 11.86 -10.84 -0.49
C VAL A 135 12.09 -11.15 -1.97
N VAL A 136 11.03 -11.44 -2.73
CA VAL A 136 11.15 -11.75 -4.16
C VAL A 136 11.72 -10.55 -4.92
N GLY A 137 11.18 -9.35 -4.68
CA GLY A 137 11.70 -8.13 -5.31
C GLY A 137 13.18 -7.92 -5.03
N ALA A 138 13.61 -8.07 -3.78
CA ALA A 138 15.01 -7.89 -3.41
C ALA A 138 15.95 -8.94 -4.01
N VAL A 139 15.55 -10.21 -4.04
CA VAL A 139 16.33 -11.26 -4.70
C VAL A 139 16.46 -10.98 -6.19
N VAL A 140 15.37 -10.63 -6.88
CA VAL A 140 15.39 -10.31 -8.31
C VAL A 140 16.25 -9.08 -8.57
N GLY A 141 16.07 -7.99 -7.82
CA GLY A 141 16.87 -6.78 -7.95
C GLY A 141 18.35 -7.02 -7.71
N ALA A 142 18.69 -7.79 -6.67
CA ALA A 142 20.08 -8.14 -6.35
C ALA A 142 20.71 -8.98 -7.47
N VAL A 143 19.99 -9.97 -8.01
CA VAL A 143 20.45 -10.79 -9.14
C VAL A 143 20.65 -9.95 -10.39
N VAL A 144 19.68 -9.11 -10.76
CA VAL A 144 19.78 -8.23 -11.94
C VAL A 144 20.96 -7.28 -11.81
N LEU A 145 21.10 -6.60 -10.67
CA LEU A 145 22.22 -5.70 -10.40
C LEU A 145 23.55 -6.45 -10.46
N TYR A 146 23.61 -7.62 -9.81
CA TYR A 146 24.79 -8.46 -9.79
C TYR A 146 25.16 -8.85 -11.23
N VAL A 147 24.27 -9.42 -12.02
CA VAL A 147 24.58 -9.87 -13.39
C VAL A 147 25.01 -8.69 -14.28
N LEU A 148 24.29 -7.58 -14.27
CA LEU A 148 24.62 -6.40 -15.08
C LEU A 148 25.97 -5.79 -14.71
N ALA A 149 26.24 -5.60 -13.40
CA ALA A 149 27.52 -5.10 -12.93
C ALA A 149 28.69 -6.05 -13.28
N GLY A 150 28.44 -7.35 -13.34
CA GLY A 150 29.42 -8.34 -13.79
C GLY A 150 29.82 -8.20 -15.26
N ARG A 151 28.92 -7.69 -16.11
CA ARG A 151 29.21 -7.37 -17.53
C ARG A 151 29.99 -6.07 -17.70
N LEU A 152 30.01 -5.23 -16.66
CA LEU A 152 30.74 -3.96 -16.64
C LEU A 152 32.09 -4.06 -15.91
N ALA A 153 32.34 -5.17 -15.22
CA ALA A 153 33.57 -5.37 -14.47
C ALA A 153 34.78 -5.51 -15.41
N PRO A 154 35.90 -4.82 -15.15
CA PRO A 154 37.11 -4.97 -15.95
C PRO A 154 37.59 -6.43 -15.92
N ARG A 155 37.70 -7.06 -17.08
CA ARG A 155 38.29 -8.39 -17.21
C ARG A 155 39.81 -8.25 -17.22
N PRO A 156 40.58 -9.06 -16.46
CA PRO A 156 42.02 -9.10 -16.63
C PRO A 156 42.36 -9.52 -18.07
N PRO A 157 43.39 -8.94 -18.70
CA PRO A 157 43.75 -9.27 -20.08
C PRO A 157 44.04 -10.76 -20.18
N ALA A 158 43.26 -11.46 -21.03
CA ALA A 158 43.52 -12.85 -21.35
C ALA A 158 44.74 -12.91 -22.29
N THR A 159 45.74 -13.72 -21.93
CA THR A 159 47.02 -13.90 -22.63
C THR A 159 46.93 -14.69 -23.94
N THR A 160 45.78 -14.68 -24.64
CA THR A 160 45.60 -15.46 -25.87
C THR A 160 44.96 -14.61 -26.97
N GLU A 161 45.77 -14.36 -28.01
CA GLU A 161 45.36 -13.80 -29.29
C GLU A 161 44.30 -14.68 -29.95
N ARG A 162 43.05 -14.21 -30.00
CA ARG A 162 42.10 -14.54 -31.08
C ARG A 162 40.98 -13.50 -31.17
N GLU A 163 41.00 -12.79 -32.30
CA GLU A 163 39.99 -11.90 -32.90
C GLU A 163 38.58 -11.91 -32.29
N ALA A 164 38.36 -10.93 -31.42
CA ALA A 164 37.22 -10.01 -31.40
C ALA A 164 37.60 -8.95 -30.35
N ALA A 165 37.52 -7.65 -30.66
CA ALA A 165 37.85 -6.60 -29.71
C ALA A 165 37.12 -6.87 -28.37
N PRO A 166 37.83 -7.14 -27.25
CA PRO A 166 37.23 -7.64 -26.01
C PRO A 166 36.07 -6.77 -25.49
N GLY A 167 36.12 -5.45 -25.78
CA GLY A 167 35.08 -4.50 -25.43
C GLY A 167 33.75 -4.64 -26.19
N ASP A 168 33.72 -5.25 -27.38
CA ASP A 168 32.48 -5.35 -28.18
C ASP A 168 31.57 -6.51 -27.70
N ARG A 169 32.16 -7.64 -27.26
CA ARG A 169 31.39 -8.76 -26.67
C ARG A 169 30.76 -8.39 -25.33
N ASP A 170 31.47 -7.66 -24.46
CA ASP A 170 30.94 -7.26 -23.15
C ASP A 170 29.82 -6.20 -23.29
N ARG A 171 29.93 -5.28 -24.26
CA ARG A 171 28.85 -4.34 -24.60
C ARG A 171 27.60 -5.04 -25.12
N ARG A 172 27.73 -5.94 -26.10
CA ARG A 172 26.60 -6.73 -26.62
C ARG A 172 25.95 -7.56 -25.51
N GLY A 173 26.77 -8.20 -24.68
CA GLY A 173 26.30 -8.98 -23.54
C GLY A 173 25.55 -8.13 -22.51
N PHE A 174 26.02 -6.92 -22.22
CA PHE A 174 25.32 -5.96 -21.37
C PHE A 174 23.97 -5.56 -21.96
N VAL A 175 23.93 -5.15 -23.23
CA VAL A 175 22.68 -4.73 -23.90
C VAL A 175 21.66 -5.85 -23.89
N ILE A 176 22.05 -7.07 -24.28
CA ILE A 176 21.15 -8.24 -24.27
C ILE A 176 20.60 -8.49 -22.86
N THR A 177 21.46 -8.47 -21.84
CA THR A 177 21.04 -8.71 -20.45
C THR A 177 20.12 -7.59 -19.95
N ALA A 178 20.45 -6.34 -20.24
CA ALA A 178 19.67 -5.16 -19.85
C ALA A 178 18.29 -5.17 -20.50
N THR A 179 18.22 -5.45 -21.80
CA THR A 179 16.97 -5.57 -22.55
C THR A 179 16.14 -6.75 -22.04
N ALA A 180 16.74 -7.91 -21.79
CA ALA A 180 16.04 -9.06 -21.23
C ALA A 180 15.46 -8.76 -19.84
N ALA A 181 16.24 -8.12 -18.97
CA ALA A 181 15.78 -7.69 -17.65
C ALA A 181 14.63 -6.67 -17.74
N ALA A 182 14.73 -5.68 -18.64
CA ALA A 182 13.69 -4.70 -18.88
C ALA A 182 12.39 -5.34 -19.38
N LEU A 183 12.47 -6.25 -20.35
CA LEU A 183 11.30 -6.97 -20.89
C LEU A 183 10.65 -7.87 -19.84
N ALA A 184 11.45 -8.64 -19.10
CA ALA A 184 10.94 -9.49 -18.02
C ALA A 184 10.25 -8.65 -16.93
N SER A 185 10.83 -7.52 -16.56
CA SER A 185 10.25 -6.59 -15.57
C SER A 185 8.98 -5.94 -16.09
N ALA A 186 8.94 -5.52 -17.36
CA ALA A 186 7.73 -5.00 -17.98
C ALA A 186 6.60 -6.06 -18.01
N GLY A 187 6.94 -7.31 -18.31
CA GLY A 187 6.02 -8.45 -18.26
C GLY A 187 5.48 -8.71 -16.85
N ALA A 188 6.35 -8.73 -15.83
CA ALA A 188 5.94 -8.87 -14.43
C ALA A 188 5.03 -7.71 -13.98
N GLY A 189 5.38 -6.47 -14.33
CA GLY A 189 4.56 -5.30 -14.03
C GLY A 189 3.21 -5.30 -14.75
N ALA A 190 3.15 -5.78 -16.00
CA ALA A 190 1.89 -5.97 -16.71
C ALA A 190 1.02 -7.06 -16.07
N LEU A 191 1.64 -8.19 -15.68
CA LEU A 191 0.96 -9.26 -14.97
C LEU A 191 0.38 -8.78 -13.64
N GLY A 192 1.18 -8.10 -12.81
CA GLY A 192 0.73 -7.54 -11.53
C GLY A 192 -0.45 -6.57 -11.70
N ARG A 193 -0.38 -5.68 -12.69
CA ARG A 193 -1.50 -4.76 -13.02
C ARG A 193 -2.75 -5.52 -13.47
N SER A 194 -2.60 -6.57 -14.28
CA SER A 194 -3.73 -7.36 -14.76
C SER A 194 -4.45 -8.12 -13.64
N LEU A 195 -3.68 -8.72 -12.71
CA LEU A 195 -4.21 -9.44 -11.55
C LEU A 195 -4.92 -8.50 -10.58
N GLY A 196 -4.30 -7.36 -10.24
CA GLY A 196 -4.92 -6.34 -9.40
C GLY A 196 -6.15 -5.69 -10.06
N GLY A 197 -6.16 -5.58 -11.39
CA GLY A 197 -7.31 -5.13 -12.17
C GLY A 197 -8.48 -6.11 -12.12
N ALA A 198 -8.20 -7.42 -12.25
CA ALA A 198 -9.22 -8.48 -12.17
C ALA A 198 -9.90 -8.50 -10.79
N ALA A 199 -9.12 -8.62 -9.71
CA ALA A 199 -9.66 -8.59 -8.34
C ALA A 199 -10.45 -7.31 -8.05
N GLY A 200 -10.02 -6.17 -8.62
CA GLY A 200 -10.74 -4.92 -8.53
C GLY A 200 -12.08 -4.92 -9.27
N ARG A 201 -12.18 -5.59 -10.42
CA ARG A 201 -13.44 -5.74 -11.17
C ARG A 201 -14.41 -6.62 -10.40
N ASP A 202 -13.95 -7.72 -9.81
CA ASP A 202 -14.80 -8.63 -9.02
C ASP A 202 -15.37 -7.93 -7.77
N ALA A 203 -14.55 -7.12 -7.09
CA ALA A 203 -15.01 -6.28 -5.98
C ALA A 203 -16.08 -5.27 -6.40
N VAL A 204 -15.94 -4.65 -7.58
CA VAL A 204 -16.94 -3.71 -8.11
C VAL A 204 -18.20 -4.45 -8.57
N ALA A 205 -18.07 -5.60 -9.22
CA ALA A 205 -19.17 -6.41 -9.69
C ALA A 205 -20.01 -6.94 -8.50
N SER A 206 -19.37 -7.51 -7.49
CA SER A 206 -20.04 -7.97 -6.27
C SER A 206 -20.75 -6.81 -5.56
N ARG A 207 -20.12 -5.64 -5.43
CA ARG A 207 -20.76 -4.44 -4.87
C ARG A 207 -22.02 -4.02 -5.64
N ARG A 208 -21.99 -4.06 -6.98
CA ARG A 208 -23.15 -3.72 -7.82
C ARG A 208 -24.29 -4.74 -7.73
N ALA A 209 -23.94 -5.99 -7.41
CA ALA A 209 -24.91 -7.07 -7.21
C ALA A 209 -25.56 -7.06 -5.82
N VAL A 210 -25.02 -6.28 -4.86
CA VAL A 210 -25.62 -6.15 -3.53
C VAL A 210 -26.99 -5.48 -3.63
N MET A 211 -28.01 -6.18 -3.14
CA MET A 211 -29.34 -5.64 -2.90
C MET A 211 -29.60 -5.62 -1.39
N LEU A 212 -29.88 -4.44 -0.85
CA LEU A 212 -30.24 -4.29 0.55
C LEU A 212 -31.76 -4.51 0.70
N PRO A 213 -32.22 -5.34 1.66
CA PRO A 213 -33.64 -5.44 1.97
C PRO A 213 -34.14 -4.12 2.57
N ALA A 214 -35.45 -3.91 2.54
CA ALA A 214 -36.07 -2.77 3.20
C ALA A 214 -35.75 -2.81 4.71
N PRO A 215 -35.46 -1.66 5.34
CA PRO A 215 -35.17 -1.60 6.76
C PRO A 215 -36.41 -2.00 7.58
N ALA A 216 -36.21 -2.86 8.57
CA ALA A 216 -37.25 -3.23 9.53
C ALA A 216 -37.66 -2.03 10.41
N SER A 217 -36.74 -1.06 10.58
CA SER A 217 -37.02 0.21 11.24
C SER A 217 -36.49 1.36 10.36
N PRO A 218 -37.33 1.95 9.49
CA PRO A 218 -36.92 3.04 8.60
C PRO A 218 -36.58 4.32 9.38
N ALA A 219 -35.81 5.21 8.75
CA ALA A 219 -35.57 6.54 9.30
C ALA A 219 -36.86 7.36 9.26
N ALA A 220 -36.99 8.32 10.20
CA ALA A 220 -38.04 9.32 10.10
C ALA A 220 -37.80 10.19 8.86
N ALA A 221 -38.88 10.61 8.19
CA ALA A 221 -38.75 11.49 7.04
C ALA A 221 -38.11 12.82 7.45
N VAL A 222 -37.12 13.27 6.66
CA VAL A 222 -36.47 14.57 6.86
C VAL A 222 -37.52 15.68 6.67
N PRO A 223 -37.73 16.55 7.68
CA PRO A 223 -38.65 17.67 7.54
C PRO A 223 -38.23 18.60 6.40
N ARG A 224 -39.20 19.16 5.66
CA ARG A 224 -38.91 20.09 4.53
C ARG A 224 -38.07 21.31 4.95
N GLY A 225 -38.12 21.70 6.22
CA GLY A 225 -37.34 22.82 6.77
C GLY A 225 -35.94 22.47 7.29
N ALA A 226 -35.51 21.21 7.23
CA ALA A 226 -34.22 20.78 7.79
C ALA A 226 -33.01 21.30 7.00
N GLY A 227 -33.18 21.56 5.70
CA GLY A 227 -32.17 22.19 4.86
C GLY A 227 -32.15 23.71 5.02
N LEU A 228 -31.23 24.23 5.85
CA LEU A 228 -31.02 25.67 5.98
C LEU A 228 -30.53 26.26 4.64
N ARG A 229 -31.32 27.16 4.06
CA ARG A 229 -30.99 27.87 2.81
C ARG A 229 -30.10 29.09 3.09
N ILE A 230 -28.99 28.87 3.77
CA ILE A 230 -28.02 29.90 4.15
C ILE A 230 -26.75 29.69 3.31
N PRO A 231 -26.25 30.72 2.60
CA PRO A 231 -25.00 30.60 1.86
C PRO A 231 -23.85 30.10 2.74
N GLY A 232 -23.11 29.11 2.26
CA GLY A 232 -21.96 28.53 2.98
C GLY A 232 -22.30 27.43 3.99
N ILE A 233 -23.58 27.15 4.27
CA ILE A 233 -23.98 25.99 5.09
C ILE A 233 -24.08 24.73 4.21
N SER A 234 -23.56 23.62 4.72
CA SER A 234 -23.64 22.31 4.08
C SER A 234 -25.10 21.82 4.02
N PRO A 235 -25.49 21.07 2.96
CA PRO A 235 -26.85 20.54 2.87
C PRO A 235 -27.12 19.54 4.01
N PHE A 236 -28.37 19.50 4.50
CA PHE A 236 -28.77 18.55 5.54
C PHE A 236 -28.45 17.10 5.15
N THR A 237 -28.68 16.74 3.90
CA THR A 237 -28.30 15.45 3.32
C THR A 237 -27.15 15.67 2.34
N THR A 238 -26.02 15.03 2.60
CA THR A 238 -24.82 15.08 1.77
C THR A 238 -24.88 13.95 0.73
N PRO A 239 -24.86 14.25 -0.58
CA PRO A 239 -24.76 13.22 -1.62
C PRO A 239 -23.52 12.34 -1.41
N ASN A 240 -23.62 11.04 -1.71
CA ASN A 240 -22.51 10.10 -1.51
C ASN A 240 -21.22 10.50 -2.24
N GLY A 241 -21.34 11.11 -3.43
CA GLY A 241 -20.18 11.58 -4.21
C GLY A 241 -19.48 12.81 -3.65
N SER A 242 -20.14 13.56 -2.75
CA SER A 242 -19.60 14.74 -2.07
C SER A 242 -19.36 14.52 -0.58
N PHE A 243 -19.57 13.30 -0.09
CA PHE A 243 -19.28 12.95 1.30
C PHE A 243 -17.77 12.95 1.53
N TYR A 244 -17.32 13.58 2.62
CA TYR A 244 -15.89 13.69 2.89
C TYR A 244 -15.24 12.31 3.06
N ARG A 245 -13.99 12.17 2.64
CA ARG A 245 -13.23 10.92 2.74
C ARG A 245 -11.96 11.14 3.55
N VAL A 246 -11.81 10.39 4.65
CA VAL A 246 -10.59 10.33 5.46
C VAL A 246 -10.14 8.88 5.52
N ASP A 247 -8.97 8.60 4.95
CA ASP A 247 -8.38 7.26 4.91
C ASP A 247 -7.02 7.25 5.60
N THR A 248 -6.79 6.23 6.43
CA THR A 248 -5.47 5.92 6.99
C THR A 248 -4.67 4.96 6.10
N ALA A 249 -5.33 4.26 5.19
CA ALA A 249 -4.69 3.33 4.27
C ALA A 249 -4.07 4.07 3.08
N LEU A 250 -2.84 3.71 2.72
CA LEU A 250 -2.17 4.21 1.51
C LEU A 250 -2.82 3.73 0.21
N VAL A 251 -3.49 2.58 0.26
CA VAL A 251 -4.24 2.02 -0.86
C VAL A 251 -5.60 1.58 -0.33
N VAL A 252 -6.66 2.10 -0.94
CA VAL A 252 -8.04 1.74 -0.58
C VAL A 252 -8.28 0.26 -0.91
N PRO A 253 -8.64 -0.58 0.07
CA PRO A 253 -8.93 -1.98 -0.19
C PRO A 253 -10.14 -2.14 -1.13
N LYS A 254 -9.97 -2.95 -2.17
CA LYS A 254 -11.08 -3.42 -3.00
C LYS A 254 -11.56 -4.73 -2.40
N VAL A 255 -12.79 -4.73 -1.89
CA VAL A 255 -13.34 -5.85 -1.11
C VAL A 255 -14.46 -6.52 -1.91
N ASP A 256 -14.31 -7.82 -2.15
CA ASP A 256 -15.36 -8.66 -2.71
C ASP A 256 -16.35 -9.06 -1.60
N ALA A 257 -17.63 -8.69 -1.78
CA ALA A 257 -18.68 -8.97 -0.81
C ALA A 257 -18.93 -10.47 -0.58
N THR A 258 -18.68 -11.32 -1.59
CA THR A 258 -18.91 -12.78 -1.53
C THR A 258 -17.83 -13.49 -0.70
N ALA A 259 -16.59 -12.99 -0.77
CA ALA A 259 -15.44 -13.54 -0.05
C ALA A 259 -15.22 -12.90 1.32
N TRP A 260 -15.78 -11.71 1.57
CA TRP A 260 -15.56 -10.97 2.81
C TRP A 260 -16.09 -11.70 4.06
N ARG A 261 -15.39 -11.53 5.18
CA ARG A 261 -15.74 -12.11 6.48
C ARG A 261 -15.51 -11.11 7.62
N LEU A 262 -16.51 -10.91 8.48
CA LEU A 262 -16.37 -10.23 9.77
C LEU A 262 -15.91 -11.23 10.83
N ARG A 263 -14.84 -10.91 11.56
CA ARG A 263 -14.40 -11.70 12.72
C ARG A 263 -14.76 -10.96 14.00
N ILE A 264 -15.55 -11.60 14.87
CA ILE A 264 -15.86 -11.10 16.21
C ILE A 264 -15.07 -11.96 17.19
N HIS A 265 -14.14 -11.36 17.93
CA HIS A 265 -13.25 -12.04 18.88
C HIS A 265 -12.73 -11.07 19.95
N GLY A 266 -12.02 -11.59 20.95
CA GLY A 266 -11.38 -10.80 22.01
C GLY A 266 -12.01 -10.99 23.38
N LYS A 267 -11.56 -10.20 24.36
CA LYS A 267 -12.04 -10.25 25.74
C LYS A 267 -13.52 -9.87 25.81
N GLY A 268 -14.35 -10.68 26.47
CA GLY A 268 -15.80 -10.48 26.56
C GLY A 268 -16.62 -11.16 25.45
N VAL A 269 -15.96 -11.73 24.43
CA VAL A 269 -16.58 -12.59 23.42
C VAL A 269 -16.48 -14.04 23.92
N ALA A 270 -17.60 -14.64 24.32
CA ALA A 270 -17.66 -16.00 24.82
C ALA A 270 -17.29 -17.03 23.74
N ARG A 271 -17.67 -16.79 22.48
CA ARG A 271 -17.30 -17.65 21.34
C ARG A 271 -16.94 -16.82 20.11
N PRO A 272 -15.71 -16.91 19.59
CA PRO A 272 -15.34 -16.21 18.36
C PRO A 272 -16.26 -16.58 17.20
N ARG A 273 -16.69 -15.60 16.42
CA ARG A 273 -17.58 -15.79 15.26
C ARG A 273 -16.94 -15.26 13.98
N LYS A 274 -17.31 -15.90 12.87
CA LYS A 274 -17.04 -15.44 11.51
C LYS A 274 -18.38 -15.27 10.81
N LEU A 275 -18.71 -14.06 10.36
CA LEU A 275 -19.94 -13.76 9.64
C LEU A 275 -19.61 -13.38 8.20
N THR A 276 -20.40 -13.86 7.25
CA THR A 276 -20.36 -13.42 5.85
C THR A 276 -21.07 -12.08 5.69
N TYR A 277 -20.92 -11.44 4.52
CA TYR A 277 -21.70 -10.25 4.20
C TYR A 277 -23.20 -10.55 4.20
N ASP A 278 -23.61 -11.68 3.63
CA ASP A 278 -25.01 -12.09 3.60
C ASP A 278 -25.58 -12.36 5.00
N ASP A 279 -24.77 -12.86 5.93
CA ASP A 279 -25.19 -13.02 7.34
C ASP A 279 -25.47 -11.69 8.04
N LEU A 280 -24.93 -10.58 7.52
CA LEU A 280 -25.21 -9.24 8.01
C LEU A 280 -26.46 -8.65 7.35
N VAL A 281 -26.58 -8.79 6.03
CA VAL A 281 -27.71 -8.25 5.27
C VAL A 281 -29.02 -8.96 5.60
N ARG A 282 -28.98 -10.24 6.00
CA ARG A 282 -30.15 -11.00 6.48
C ARG A 282 -30.63 -10.59 7.88
N ARG A 283 -29.94 -9.71 8.59
CA ARG A 283 -30.36 -9.23 9.91
C ARG A 283 -31.34 -8.07 9.77
N GLU A 284 -32.03 -7.76 10.86
CA GLU A 284 -32.87 -6.57 10.94
C GLU A 284 -32.04 -5.31 10.70
N LEU A 285 -32.34 -4.63 9.59
CA LEU A 285 -31.72 -3.37 9.23
C LEU A 285 -32.48 -2.21 9.89
N ILE A 286 -31.74 -1.32 10.51
CA ILE A 286 -32.23 -0.08 11.09
C ILE A 286 -31.65 1.07 10.28
N GLU A 287 -32.51 1.99 9.83
CA GLU A 287 -32.12 3.16 9.04
C GLU A 287 -32.23 4.42 9.90
N ARG A 288 -31.18 5.24 9.96
CA ARG A 288 -31.18 6.50 10.71
C ARG A 288 -30.37 7.55 9.96
N ASP A 289 -30.79 8.81 10.04
CA ASP A 289 -29.97 9.93 9.59
C ASP A 289 -28.89 10.21 10.62
N ILE A 290 -27.64 9.85 10.31
CA ILE A 290 -26.49 9.99 11.20
C ILE A 290 -25.48 10.93 10.54
N THR A 291 -25.23 12.07 11.16
CA THR A 291 -24.12 12.94 10.79
C THR A 291 -22.81 12.33 11.28
N LEU A 292 -21.85 12.17 10.37
CA LEU A 292 -20.48 11.82 10.74
C LEU A 292 -19.63 13.09 10.67
N THR A 293 -18.78 13.27 11.68
CA THR A 293 -17.82 14.37 11.75
C THR A 293 -16.47 13.78 12.12
N CYS A 294 -15.43 14.18 11.40
CA CYS A 294 -14.07 13.79 11.74
C CYS A 294 -13.61 14.52 13.01
N VAL A 295 -12.85 13.84 13.87
CA VAL A 295 -12.20 14.48 15.04
C VAL A 295 -11.25 15.61 14.65
N SER A 296 -10.72 15.58 13.42
CA SER A 296 -9.86 16.63 12.86
C SER A 296 -10.63 17.74 12.16
N ASN A 297 -11.97 17.78 12.25
CA ASN A 297 -12.75 18.84 11.63
C ASN A 297 -12.64 20.12 12.46
N GLU A 298 -12.06 21.16 11.87
CA GLU A 298 -12.02 22.50 12.46
C GLU A 298 -13.40 23.16 12.43
N VAL A 299 -13.57 24.26 13.16
CA VAL A 299 -14.81 25.04 13.13
C VAL A 299 -15.03 25.59 11.72
N GLY A 300 -16.16 25.23 11.11
CA GLY A 300 -16.47 25.55 9.71
C GLY A 300 -15.76 24.66 8.68
N GLY A 301 -15.05 23.62 9.12
CA GLY A 301 -14.31 22.71 8.25
C GLY A 301 -15.18 21.74 7.44
N PRO A 302 -14.62 21.13 6.37
CA PRO A 302 -15.36 20.32 5.41
C PRO A 302 -15.57 18.85 5.82
N TYR A 303 -15.03 18.40 6.94
CA TYR A 303 -15.06 16.99 7.37
C TYR A 303 -16.28 16.66 8.22
N VAL A 304 -17.45 17.08 7.75
CA VAL A 304 -18.76 16.82 8.35
C VAL A 304 -19.79 16.56 7.25
N GLY A 305 -20.68 15.60 7.45
CA GLY A 305 -21.78 15.35 6.53
C GLY A 305 -22.76 14.30 7.04
N THR A 306 -23.96 14.28 6.45
CA THR A 306 -25.02 13.30 6.75
C THR A 306 -25.35 12.54 5.47
N PRO A 307 -24.94 11.27 5.31
CA PRO A 307 -25.24 10.51 4.11
C PRO A 307 -26.71 10.11 4.09
N ALA A 308 -27.32 10.12 2.91
CA ALA A 308 -28.71 9.69 2.74
C ALA A 308 -28.88 8.20 3.11
N GLY A 309 -29.94 7.88 3.87
CA GLY A 309 -30.39 6.50 4.06
C GLY A 309 -29.37 5.57 4.73
N SER A 310 -28.67 6.07 5.75
CA SER A 310 -27.68 5.28 6.48
C SER A 310 -28.35 4.14 7.24
N ALA A 311 -28.32 2.94 6.66
CA ALA A 311 -28.84 1.72 7.27
C ALA A 311 -27.71 0.86 7.83
N TYR A 312 -27.90 0.33 9.04
CA TYR A 312 -26.97 -0.60 9.68
C TYR A 312 -27.72 -1.77 10.33
N ALA A 313 -27.08 -2.93 10.33
CA ALA A 313 -27.57 -4.09 11.06
C ALA A 313 -27.29 -3.92 12.56
N TRP A 314 -28.33 -3.96 13.38
CA TRP A 314 -28.22 -3.84 14.85
C TRP A 314 -29.02 -4.93 15.56
N PRO A 315 -28.55 -5.45 16.71
CA PRO A 315 -27.25 -5.25 17.34
C PRO A 315 -26.17 -6.20 16.79
N ILE A 316 -24.94 -5.70 16.67
CA ILE A 316 -23.77 -6.49 16.23
C ILE A 316 -23.31 -7.47 17.34
N CYS A 317 -23.59 -7.18 18.63
CA CYS A 317 -23.33 -8.06 19.78
C CYS A 317 -24.63 -8.35 20.55
N TRP A 318 -25.19 -9.54 20.42
CA TRP A 318 -26.23 -10.12 21.29
C TRP A 318 -25.63 -11.33 22.04
N PRO A 319 -26.27 -11.82 23.13
CA PRO A 319 -26.00 -13.17 23.65
C PRO A 319 -25.93 -14.29 22.57
N SER A 320 -26.66 -14.15 21.46
CA SER A 320 -26.70 -15.10 20.32
C SER A 320 -25.47 -14.97 19.42
N ALA A 321 -24.86 -13.78 19.36
CA ALA A 321 -23.54 -13.57 18.77
C ALA A 321 -22.41 -14.06 19.69
N GLY A 322 -22.74 -14.50 20.91
CA GLY A 322 -21.79 -15.04 21.89
C GLY A 322 -21.12 -13.99 22.76
N CYS A 323 -21.66 -12.77 22.87
CA CYS A 323 -21.13 -11.75 23.78
C CYS A 323 -21.77 -11.90 25.16
N ALA A 324 -20.99 -11.88 26.24
CA ALA A 324 -21.54 -11.91 27.59
C ALA A 324 -22.24 -10.57 27.89
N ARG A 325 -23.37 -10.60 28.62
CA ARG A 325 -23.97 -9.36 29.16
C ARG A 325 -22.96 -8.75 30.15
N PRO A 326 -22.61 -7.45 30.05
CA PRO A 326 -21.82 -6.82 31.09
C PRO A 326 -22.62 -6.83 32.41
N PRO A 327 -21.98 -7.09 33.56
CA PRO A 327 -22.67 -7.04 34.84
C PRO A 327 -23.15 -5.59 35.10
N GLY A 328 -24.47 -5.40 35.23
CA GLY A 328 -25.08 -4.12 35.64
C GLY A 328 -25.82 -3.29 34.57
N ALA A 329 -26.06 -3.79 33.36
CA ALA A 329 -26.76 -3.01 32.33
C ALA A 329 -28.29 -2.90 32.59
N ALA A 330 -28.71 -1.74 33.10
CA ALA A 330 -30.04 -1.19 32.84
C ALA A 330 -30.22 -0.92 31.32
N ARG A 331 -31.46 -0.68 30.87
CA ARG A 331 -31.94 -0.58 29.47
C ARG A 331 -30.91 -0.07 28.44
N PRO A 332 -30.97 -0.55 27.17
CA PRO A 332 -30.03 -0.18 26.13
C PRO A 332 -30.08 1.34 25.87
N THR A 333 -29.14 2.09 26.42
CA THR A 333 -28.90 3.49 26.06
C THR A 333 -28.04 3.52 24.80
N SER A 334 -28.41 4.40 23.87
CA SER A 334 -27.79 4.59 22.55
C SER A 334 -26.40 5.23 22.57
N SER A 335 -25.69 5.20 23.70
CA SER A 335 -24.39 5.84 23.87
C SER A 335 -23.34 4.84 24.34
N TRP A 336 -22.28 4.70 23.54
CA TRP A 336 -21.01 4.21 24.05
C TRP A 336 -20.31 5.38 24.76
N PRO A 337 -20.03 5.31 26.07
CA PRO A 337 -19.21 6.32 26.71
C PRO A 337 -17.75 6.13 26.27
N ALA A 338 -17.26 7.04 25.42
CA ALA A 338 -15.83 7.25 25.24
C ALA A 338 -15.30 7.89 26.54
N ARG A 339 -14.79 7.06 27.45
CA ARG A 339 -13.99 7.54 28.58
C ARG A 339 -12.54 7.68 28.09
N SER A 340 -12.10 8.91 27.85
CA SER A 340 -10.68 9.25 27.83
C SER A 340 -10.18 9.25 29.27
N THR A 341 -9.27 8.35 29.62
CA THR A 341 -8.37 8.57 30.75
C THR A 341 -7.18 9.35 30.23
N ALA A 342 -6.88 10.47 30.91
CA ALA A 342 -5.63 11.23 30.76
C ALA A 342 -4.41 10.36 31.08
#